data_AF-A0A7S2EBR0-F1
#
_entry.id   AF-A0A7S2EBR0-F1
#
_cell.length_a   1.000
_cell.length_b   1.000
_cell.length_c   1.000
_cell.angle_alpha   90.00
_cell.angle_beta   90.00
_cell.angle_gamma   90.00
#
_symmetry.space_group_name_H-M   'P 1'
#
loop_
_entity.id
_entity.type
_entity.pdbx_description
1 polymer ?
#
loop_
_entity_poly.entity_id
_entity_poly.type
_entity_poly.pdbx_seq_one_letter_code
_entity_poly.pdbx_strand_id
1 'polypeptide(L)'
;ILSHGIVKSLPESALVFLVVDNPKNMTVAMSSVKGPQEEFSIAGYAVDELNYGGIANIGLNVGFISYKGNAKISVCADKLIDMDCPLFVECLESAYDEIRD
;
A
#
# COMPACT_ATOMS: atom_id res chain seq x y z
N ILE A 1 2.19 9.22 -21.79
CA ILE A 1 3.57 8.87 -21.37
C ILE A 1 4.41 10.13 -21.52
N LEU A 2 4.61 10.89 -20.44
CA LEU A 2 5.46 12.08 -20.45
C LEU A 2 6.92 11.65 -20.25
N SER A 3 7.85 12.23 -21.01
CA SER A 3 9.28 11.89 -20.95
C SER A 3 9.91 12.35 -19.63
N HIS A 4 10.90 11.59 -19.14
CA HIS A 4 11.61 11.80 -17.86
C HIS A 4 12.16 13.22 -17.64
N GLY A 5 12.42 13.98 -18.71
CA GLY A 5 12.94 15.35 -18.62
C GLY A 5 11.90 16.39 -18.19
N ILE A 6 10.61 16.18 -18.49
CA ILE A 6 9.54 17.15 -18.21
C ILE A 6 9.11 17.07 -16.73
N VAL A 7 9.21 15.89 -16.12
CA VAL A 7 8.82 15.65 -14.72
C VAL A 7 9.74 16.40 -13.75
N LYS A 8 11.04 16.53 -14.07
CA LYS A 8 12.02 17.23 -13.21
C LYS A 8 11.90 18.75 -13.22
N SER A 9 11.20 19.33 -14.19
CA SER A 9 11.03 20.78 -14.32
C SER A 9 9.68 21.28 -13.80
N LEU A 10 8.84 20.39 -13.28
CA LEU A 10 7.53 20.76 -12.74
C LEU A 10 7.64 21.18 -11.27
N PRO A 11 6.88 22.20 -10.84
CA PRO A 11 6.76 22.52 -9.43
C PRO A 11 6.16 21.35 -8.65
N GLU A 12 6.58 21.16 -7.39
CA GLU A 12 6.12 20.06 -6.53
C GLU A 12 4.59 19.95 -6.46
N SER A 13 3.87 21.06 -6.44
CA SER A 13 2.41 21.08 -6.44
C SER A 13 1.79 20.46 -7.71
N ALA A 14 2.45 20.60 -8.87
CA ALA A 14 2.02 19.98 -10.13
C ALA A 14 2.38 18.49 -10.21
N LEU A 15 3.46 18.07 -9.54
CA LEU A 15 3.79 16.65 -9.39
C LEU A 15 2.79 15.93 -8.50
N VAL A 16 2.41 16.57 -7.38
CA VAL A 16 1.34 16.06 -6.51
C VAL A 16 0.04 15.94 -7.30
N PHE A 17 -0.35 16.95 -8.08
CA PHE A 17 -1.53 16.88 -8.94
C PHE A 17 -1.46 15.75 -9.99
N LEU A 18 -0.32 15.53 -10.63
CA LEU A 18 -0.17 14.45 -11.63
C LEU A 18 -0.19 13.04 -11.03
N VAL A 19 0.31 12.89 -9.79
CA VAL A 19 0.36 11.60 -9.08
C VAL A 19 -0.94 11.32 -8.32
N VAL A 20 -1.59 12.35 -7.79
CA VAL A 20 -2.76 12.24 -6.91
C VAL A 20 -4.08 12.49 -7.66
N ASP A 21 -4.15 13.50 -8.54
CA ASP A 21 -5.40 13.94 -9.20
C ASP A 21 -5.57 13.43 -10.65
N ASN A 22 -4.63 12.65 -11.17
CA ASN A 22 -4.78 11.95 -12.45
C ASN A 22 -4.76 10.42 -12.30
N PRO A 23 -5.68 9.83 -11.50
CA PRO A 23 -5.70 8.41 -11.18
C PRO A 23 -6.04 7.50 -12.36
N LYS A 24 -6.32 8.05 -13.55
CA LYS A 24 -6.73 7.29 -14.74
C LYS A 24 -5.75 6.18 -15.17
N ASN A 25 -4.51 6.21 -14.68
CA ASN A 25 -3.49 5.20 -14.98
C ASN A 25 -2.88 4.54 -13.73
N MET A 26 -3.35 4.83 -12.51
CA MET A 26 -2.79 4.23 -11.29
C MET A 26 -3.52 2.91 -10.97
N THR A 27 -2.95 1.80 -11.45
CA THR A 27 -3.47 0.46 -11.20
C THR A 27 -3.18 -0.02 -9.78
N VAL A 28 -2.05 0.38 -9.19
CA VAL A 28 -1.64 -0.03 -7.84
C VAL A 28 -1.00 1.15 -7.11
N ALA A 29 -1.41 1.40 -5.87
CA ALA A 29 -0.66 2.22 -4.91
C ALA A 29 -0.05 1.33 -3.84
N MET A 30 1.20 1.62 -3.47
CA MET A 30 1.90 0.91 -2.40
C MET A 30 2.39 1.92 -1.36
N SER A 31 2.14 1.63 -0.09
CA SER A 31 2.56 2.47 1.04
C SER A 31 3.30 1.62 2.06
N SER A 32 4.39 2.15 2.62
CA SER A 32 5.12 1.52 3.71
C SER A 32 5.11 2.42 4.93
N VAL A 33 4.55 1.92 6.03
CA VAL A 33 4.35 2.65 7.28
C VAL A 33 5.06 1.91 8.40
N LYS A 34 6.12 2.52 8.94
CA LYS A 34 6.79 2.00 10.11
C LYS A 34 5.93 2.27 11.34
N GLY A 35 5.44 1.21 11.98
CA GLY A 35 4.68 1.36 13.22
C GLY A 35 5.54 1.18 14.48
N PRO A 36 4.89 1.27 15.65
CA PRO A 36 5.54 1.14 16.95
C PRO A 36 6.23 -0.21 17.11
N GLN A 37 7.41 -0.20 17.73
CA GLN A 37 8.18 -1.43 18.00
C GLN A 37 7.81 -2.09 19.33
N GLU A 38 7.12 -1.34 20.20
CA GLU A 38 6.68 -1.80 21.50
C GLU A 38 5.16 -1.97 21.52
N GLU A 39 4.68 -2.82 22.43
CA GLU A 39 3.25 -2.96 22.68
C GLU A 39 2.68 -1.67 23.25
N PHE A 40 1.47 -1.31 22.81
CA PHE A 40 0.75 -0.18 23.38
C PHE A 40 -0.73 -0.51 23.55
N SER A 41 -1.41 0.34 24.32
CA SER A 41 -2.85 0.26 24.53
C SER A 41 -3.55 1.52 24.05
N ILE A 42 -4.80 1.36 23.63
CA ILE A 42 -5.71 2.46 23.33
C ILE A 42 -6.89 2.35 24.30
N ALA A 43 -7.12 3.39 25.10
CA ALA A 43 -8.18 3.41 26.11
C ALA A 43 -8.14 2.21 27.08
N GLY A 44 -6.93 1.71 27.41
CA GLY A 44 -6.72 0.57 28.32
C GLY A 44 -6.83 -0.80 27.66
N TYR A 45 -7.19 -0.88 26.37
CA TYR A 45 -7.19 -2.14 25.62
C TYR A 45 -5.86 -2.32 24.90
N ALA A 46 -5.23 -3.48 25.09
CA ALA A 46 -4.02 -3.84 24.35
C ALA A 46 -4.33 -3.89 22.85
N VAL A 47 -3.42 -3.33 22.06
CA VAL A 47 -3.49 -3.44 20.60
C VAL A 47 -2.75 -4.70 20.17
N ASP A 48 -3.49 -5.65 19.60
CA ASP A 48 -2.91 -6.90 19.11
C ASP A 48 -2.29 -6.74 17.72
N GLU A 49 -2.92 -5.94 16.86
CA GLU A 49 -2.55 -5.80 15.46
C GLU A 49 -2.86 -4.41 14.91
N LEU A 50 -2.04 -3.97 13.96
CA LEU A 50 -2.30 -2.80 13.12
C LEU A 50 -2.60 -3.25 11.68
N ASN A 51 -3.69 -2.72 11.13
CA ASN A 51 -4.10 -2.96 9.76
C ASN A 51 -4.02 -1.65 8.97
N TYR A 52 -3.53 -1.72 7.74
CA TYR A 52 -3.57 -0.59 6.82
C TYR A 52 -4.87 -0.66 6.01
N GLY A 53 -5.61 0.44 6.01
CA GLY A 53 -6.82 0.61 5.21
C GLY A 53 -6.74 1.89 4.40
N GLY A 54 -7.11 1.81 3.12
CA GLY A 54 -7.19 2.96 2.24
C GLY A 54 -8.47 2.90 1.39
N ILE A 55 -9.14 4.03 1.24
CA ILE A 55 -10.19 4.22 0.24
C ILE A 55 -9.56 5.02 -0.89
N ALA A 56 -9.42 4.41 -2.06
CA ALA A 56 -8.88 5.09 -3.22
C ALA A 56 -9.61 4.59 -4.48
N ASN A 57 -9.92 5.50 -5.40
CA ASN A 57 -10.48 5.20 -6.72
C ASN A 57 -9.37 4.66 -7.64
N ILE A 58 -8.66 3.63 -7.19
CA ILE A 58 -7.50 3.03 -7.84
C ILE A 58 -7.66 1.52 -7.80
N GLY A 59 -6.96 0.83 -8.70
CA GLY A 59 -7.11 -0.60 -8.84
C GLY A 59 -6.89 -1.35 -7.52
N LEU A 60 -5.67 -1.22 -7.00
CA LEU A 60 -5.20 -1.93 -5.82
C LEU A 60 -4.47 -0.97 -4.91
N ASN A 61 -4.64 -1.12 -3.60
CA ASN A 61 -3.89 -0.42 -2.58
C ASN A 61 -3.23 -1.44 -1.65
N VAL A 62 -1.92 -1.40 -1.55
CA VAL A 62 -1.12 -2.32 -0.73
C VAL A 62 -0.38 -1.54 0.34
N GLY A 63 -0.65 -1.85 1.59
CA GLY A 63 0.01 -1.26 2.75
C GLY A 63 0.93 -2.24 3.46
N PHE A 64 2.20 -1.89 3.58
CA PHE A 64 3.15 -2.56 4.45
C PHE A 64 3.16 -1.85 5.79
N ILE A 65 2.82 -2.54 6.86
CA ILE A 65 2.81 -2.00 8.22
C ILE A 65 3.59 -2.90 9.15
N SER A 66 4.39 -2.32 10.04
CA SER A 66 5.10 -3.07 11.06
C SER A 66 4.61 -2.73 12.47
N TYR A 67 4.46 -3.74 13.31
CA TYR A 67 4.07 -3.59 14.71
C TYR A 67 4.69 -4.68 15.57
N LYS A 68 5.28 -4.33 16.72
CA LYS A 68 5.88 -5.27 17.67
C LYS A 68 6.87 -6.25 17.01
N GLY A 69 7.70 -5.72 16.11
CA GLY A 69 8.68 -6.52 15.34
C GLY A 69 8.09 -7.41 14.24
N ASN A 70 6.76 -7.47 14.08
CA ASN A 70 6.11 -8.19 12.99
C ASN A 70 5.82 -7.24 11.83
N ALA A 71 6.02 -7.70 10.60
CA ALA A 71 5.60 -7.01 9.40
C ALA A 71 4.31 -7.63 8.88
N LYS A 72 3.38 -6.80 8.42
CA LYS A 72 2.12 -7.20 7.82
C LYS A 72 1.93 -6.49 6.48
N ILE A 73 1.40 -7.23 5.52
CA ILE A 73 0.93 -6.70 4.24
C ILE A 73 -0.59 -6.66 4.31
N SER A 74 -1.18 -5.48 4.10
CA SER A 74 -2.61 -5.28 3.97
C SER A 74 -2.93 -4.95 2.53
N VAL A 75 -3.95 -5.58 1.97
CA VAL A 75 -4.36 -5.39 0.57
C VAL A 75 -5.80 -4.92 0.54
N CYS A 76 -6.06 -3.83 -0.16
CA CYS A 76 -7.39 -3.27 -0.37
C CYS A 76 -7.60 -3.07 -1.87
N ALA A 77 -8.62 -3.68 -2.45
CA ALA A 77 -9.02 -3.43 -3.83
C ALA A 77 -10.31 -2.62 -3.89
N ASP A 78 -10.49 -1.88 -4.98
CA ASP A 78 -11.79 -1.28 -5.28
C ASP A 78 -12.83 -2.39 -5.49
N LYS A 79 -14.03 -2.21 -4.95
CA LYS A 79 -15.15 -3.17 -5.07
C LYS A 79 -15.58 -3.38 -6.52
N LEU A 80 -15.28 -2.45 -7.41
CA LEU A 80 -15.59 -2.54 -8.83
C LEU A 80 -14.64 -3.47 -9.59
N ILE A 81 -13.59 -3.96 -8.94
CA ILE A 81 -12.62 -4.87 -9.55
C ILE A 81 -12.99 -6.30 -9.17
N ASP A 82 -13.05 -7.14 -10.18
CA ASP A 82 -13.13 -8.58 -10.03
C ASP A 82 -11.74 -9.13 -9.68
N MET A 83 -11.35 -8.99 -8.40
CA MET A 83 -10.08 -9.48 -7.88
C MET A 83 -10.29 -10.77 -7.12
N ASP A 84 -9.56 -11.82 -7.52
CA ASP A 84 -9.42 -13.05 -6.75
C ASP A 84 -8.42 -12.82 -5.60
N CYS A 85 -8.92 -12.35 -4.45
CA CYS A 85 -8.09 -12.06 -3.28
C CYS A 85 -7.32 -13.30 -2.78
N PRO A 86 -7.92 -14.50 -2.65
CA PRO A 86 -7.18 -15.71 -2.28
C PRO A 86 -6.00 -16.00 -3.20
N LEU A 87 -6.21 -16.00 -4.53
CA LEU A 87 -5.13 -16.24 -5.48
C LEU A 87 -4.03 -15.18 -5.38
N PHE A 88 -4.40 -13.91 -5.21
CA PHE A 88 -3.42 -12.84 -5.04
C PHE A 88 -2.53 -13.04 -3.81
N VAL A 89 -3.12 -13.46 -2.68
CA VAL A 89 -2.37 -13.77 -1.45
C VAL A 89 -1.43 -14.95 -1.68
N GLU A 90 -1.91 -16.03 -2.30
CA GLU A 90 -1.08 -17.21 -2.62
C GLU A 90 0.12 -16.82 -3.52
N CYS A 91 -0.11 -16.00 -4.55
CA CYS A 91 0.98 -15.50 -5.40
C CYS A 91 2.00 -14.65 -4.63
N LEU A 92 1.54 -13.82 -3.68
CA LEU A 92 2.44 -13.02 -2.85
C LEU A 92 3.29 -13.87 -1.91
N GLU A 93 2.68 -14.89 -1.29
CA GLU A 93 3.40 -15.83 -0.41
C GLU A 93 4.44 -16.62 -1.20
N SER A 94 4.07 -17.14 -2.37
CA SER A 94 5.00 -17.84 -3.27
C SER A 94 6.16 -16.95 -3.69
N ALA A 95 5.89 -15.70 -4.09
CA ALA A 95 6.93 -14.76 -4.49
C ALA A 95 7.87 -14.38 -3.33
N TYR A 96 7.35 -14.32 -2.10
CA TYR A 96 8.16 -14.08 -0.91
C TYR A 96 9.11 -15.24 -0.63
N ASP A 97 8.60 -16.48 -0.72
CA ASP A 97 9.41 -17.68 -0.52
C ASP A 97 10.52 -17.80 -1.57
N GLU A 98 10.24 -17.48 -2.85
CA GLU A 98 11.26 -17.45 -3.92
C GLU A 98 12.41 -16.47 -3.68
N ILE A 99 12.14 -15.33 -3.03
CA ILE A 99 13.16 -14.30 -2.76
C ILE A 99 13.97 -14.62 -1.50
N ARG A 100 13.40 -15.40 -0.57
CA ARG A 100 14.04 -15.77 0.68
C ARG A 100 15.14 -16.82 0.48
N ASP A 101 14.98 -17.68 -0.53
CA ASP A 101 15.92 -18.74 -0.90
C ASP A 101 17.09 -18.24 -1.78
#